data_AF-A0A3M6GCP4-F1
#
_entry.id   AF-A0A3M6GCP4-F1
#
_cell.length_a   1.000
_cell.length_b   1.000
_cell.length_c   1.000
_cell.angle_alpha   90.00
_cell.angle_beta   90.00
_cell.angle_gamma   90.00
#
_symmetry.space_group_name_H-M   'P 1'
#
loop_
_entity.id
_entity.type
_entity.pdbx_description
1 polymer ?
#
loop_
_entity_poly.entity_id
_entity_poly.type
_entity_poly.pdbx_seq_one_letter_code
_entity_poly.pdbx_strand_id
1 'polypeptide(L)'
;MNSIMGDLLHENYSIAQGVKGDVSFSTSKPVNKQQALSILETLLSWTDNAMIKQGNRYVILPSNQAVAGKLVPEMPVAQPSAGMSARLFPLRYISATEMQKLLKPFARE
;
A
#
# COMPACT_ATOMS: atom_id res chain seq x y z
N MET A 1 -15.60 12.01 -4.10
CA MET A 1 -15.59 10.55 -4.38
C MET A 1 -14.99 10.34 -5.76
N ASN A 2 -13.67 10.27 -5.85
CA ASN A 2 -12.96 9.96 -7.10
C ASN A 2 -12.33 8.58 -6.97
N SER A 3 -12.63 7.71 -7.93
CA SER A 3 -12.09 6.36 -8.02
C SER A 3 -10.62 6.42 -8.43
N ILE A 4 -9.70 6.38 -7.46
CA ILE A 4 -8.25 6.45 -7.68
C ILE A 4 -7.69 5.19 -8.38
N MET A 5 -8.50 4.18 -8.66
CA MET A 5 -8.02 2.94 -9.29
C MET A 5 -7.92 3.01 -10.82
N GLY A 6 -8.72 3.86 -11.49
CA GLY A 6 -8.72 3.95 -12.95
C GLY A 6 -7.49 4.65 -13.53
N ASP A 7 -7.13 5.81 -12.97
CA ASP A 7 -6.08 6.67 -13.53
C ASP A 7 -4.66 6.20 -13.22
N LEU A 8 -4.45 5.49 -12.11
CA LEU A 8 -3.10 5.23 -11.60
C LEU A 8 -2.42 4.00 -12.20
N LEU A 9 -3.19 3.01 -12.66
CA LEU A 9 -2.63 1.70 -13.01
C LEU A 9 -2.56 1.39 -14.50
N HIS A 10 -3.41 1.96 -15.37
CA HIS A 10 -3.43 1.66 -16.82
C HIS A 10 -3.27 0.14 -17.14
N GLU A 11 -3.71 -0.72 -16.23
CA GLU A 11 -3.51 -2.16 -16.24
C GLU A 11 -4.85 -2.83 -16.02
N ASN A 12 -5.02 -3.99 -16.65
CA ASN A 12 -6.25 -4.76 -16.47
C ASN A 12 -6.36 -5.23 -15.01
N TYR A 13 -7.42 -4.82 -14.31
CA TYR A 13 -7.70 -5.22 -12.94
C TYR A 13 -9.12 -5.78 -12.77
N SER A 14 -9.32 -6.62 -11.76
CA SER A 14 -10.64 -7.12 -11.35
C SER A 14 -10.77 -7.15 -9.84
N ILE A 15 -11.94 -6.77 -9.33
CA ILE A 15 -12.25 -6.76 -7.89
C ILE A 15 -13.20 -7.93 -7.61
N ALA A 16 -12.83 -8.83 -6.70
CA ALA A 16 -13.65 -9.96 -6.28
C ALA A 16 -14.78 -9.52 -5.35
N GLN A 17 -15.83 -10.35 -5.24
CA GLN A 17 -16.90 -10.10 -4.28
C GLN A 17 -16.37 -10.25 -2.84
N GLY A 18 -16.77 -9.34 -1.96
CA GLY A 18 -16.35 -9.34 -0.55
C GLY A 18 -15.19 -8.40 -0.23
N VAL A 19 -14.59 -7.73 -1.23
CA VAL A 19 -13.69 -6.60 -1.00
C VAL A 19 -14.48 -5.48 -0.35
N LYS A 20 -14.05 -5.06 0.85
CA LYS A 20 -14.71 -4.04 1.67
C LYS A 20 -13.67 -3.12 2.29
N GLY A 21 -14.10 -1.91 2.63
CA GLY A 21 -13.25 -0.88 3.26
C GLY A 21 -13.02 0.30 2.33
N ASP A 22 -12.93 1.48 2.94
CA ASP A 22 -12.69 2.74 2.26
C ASP A 22 -11.28 3.22 2.59
N VAL A 23 -10.49 3.54 1.55
CA VAL A 23 -9.13 4.07 1.74
C VAL A 23 -8.97 5.36 0.95
N SER A 24 -8.47 6.39 1.62
CA SER A 24 -8.11 7.68 1.02
C SER A 24 -6.60 7.85 1.04
N PHE A 25 -6.02 8.16 -0.12
CA PHE A 25 -4.58 8.37 -0.27
C PHE A 25 -4.32 9.59 -1.14
N SER A 26 -3.33 10.39 -0.75
CA SER A 26 -2.85 11.54 -1.52
C SER A 26 -1.33 11.56 -1.53
N THR A 27 -0.74 11.75 -2.70
CA THR A 27 0.71 11.97 -2.85
C THR A 27 1.00 13.42 -3.20
N SER A 28 2.05 14.00 -2.61
CA SER A 28 2.50 15.37 -2.90
C SER A 28 3.36 15.48 -4.16
N LYS A 29 3.79 14.34 -4.72
CA LYS A 29 4.59 14.26 -5.95
C LYS A 29 4.07 13.13 -6.85
N PRO A 30 4.26 13.22 -8.18
CA PRO A 30 3.98 12.10 -9.07
C PRO A 30 4.72 10.84 -8.62
N VAL A 31 4.02 9.72 -8.54
CA VAL A 31 4.59 8.40 -8.24
C VAL A 31 4.75 7.60 -9.52
N ASN A 32 5.82 6.83 -9.63
CA ASN A 32 5.96 5.90 -10.76
C ASN A 32 5.14 4.63 -10.53
N LYS A 33 4.96 3.81 -11.59
CA LYS A 33 4.13 2.61 -11.54
C LYS A 33 4.55 1.61 -10.45
N GLN A 34 5.85 1.41 -10.25
CA GLN A 34 6.35 0.49 -9.23
C GLN A 34 5.98 0.97 -7.82
N GLN A 35 6.13 2.27 -7.57
CA GLN A 35 5.76 2.90 -6.30
C GLN A 35 4.24 2.88 -6.08
N ALA A 36 3.46 3.15 -7.13
CA ALA A 36 2.01 3.05 -7.11
C ALA A 36 1.52 1.65 -6.70
N LEU A 37 2.13 0.60 -7.24
CA LEU A 37 1.81 -0.79 -6.88
C LEU A 37 2.09 -1.06 -5.40
N SER A 38 3.27 -0.70 -4.89
CA SER A 38 3.61 -0.91 -3.47
C SER A 38 2.72 -0.10 -2.52
N ILE A 39 2.34 1.12 -2.91
CA ILE A 39 1.37 1.92 -2.14
C ILE A 39 0.03 1.19 -2.12
N LEU A 40 -0.49 0.77 -3.27
CA LEU A 40 -1.76 0.06 -3.34
C LEU A 40 -1.76 -1.22 -2.50
N GLU A 41 -0.71 -2.03 -2.53
CA GLU A 41 -0.55 -3.22 -1.68
C GLU A 41 -0.69 -2.86 -0.20
N THR A 42 -0.04 -1.77 0.23
CA THR A 42 -0.14 -1.28 1.62
C THR A 42 -1.55 -0.80 1.97
N LEU A 43 -2.23 -0.12 1.06
CA LEU A 43 -3.60 0.36 1.30
C LEU A 43 -4.60 -0.81 1.39
N LEU A 44 -4.41 -1.84 0.57
CA LEU A 44 -5.25 -3.04 0.59
C LEU A 44 -5.07 -3.81 1.90
N SER A 45 -3.84 -3.96 2.39
CA SER A 45 -3.60 -4.67 3.66
C SER A 45 -4.25 -3.99 4.87
N TRP A 46 -4.43 -2.66 4.84
CA TRP A 46 -5.18 -1.93 5.88
C TRP A 46 -6.69 -2.20 5.89
N THR A 47 -7.21 -2.82 4.84
CA THR A 47 -8.64 -3.13 4.69
C THR A 47 -8.90 -4.64 4.62
N ASP A 48 -7.93 -5.45 5.06
CA ASP A 48 -7.97 -6.92 4.98
C ASP A 48 -8.19 -7.43 3.55
N ASN A 49 -7.65 -6.69 2.57
CA ASN A 49 -7.65 -7.05 1.16
C ASN A 49 -6.21 -7.27 0.67
N ALA A 50 -6.07 -8.02 -0.41
CA ALA A 50 -4.80 -8.29 -1.06
C ALA A 50 -4.94 -8.17 -2.58
N MET A 51 -3.81 -7.92 -3.23
CA MET A 51 -3.70 -7.93 -4.68
C MET A 51 -2.83 -9.11 -5.12
N ILE A 52 -3.33 -9.94 -6.03
CA ILE A 52 -2.58 -11.03 -6.65
C ILE A 52 -2.45 -10.82 -8.15
N LYS A 53 -1.32 -11.27 -8.72
CA LYS A 53 -1.13 -11.28 -10.17
C LYS A 53 -1.61 -12.59 -10.78
N GLN A 54 -2.63 -12.53 -11.65
CA GLN A 54 -3.16 -13.68 -12.38
C GLN A 54 -2.94 -13.51 -13.88
N GLY A 55 -1.83 -14.06 -14.40
CA GLY A 55 -1.43 -13.85 -15.79
C GLY A 55 -1.06 -12.38 -16.03
N ASN A 56 -1.75 -11.73 -16.95
CA ASN A 56 -1.54 -10.32 -17.31
C ASN A 56 -2.55 -9.35 -16.69
N ARG A 57 -3.22 -9.75 -15.60
CA ARG A 57 -4.14 -8.89 -14.85
C ARG A 57 -3.89 -8.98 -13.35
N TYR A 58 -4.27 -7.93 -12.64
CA TYR A 58 -4.29 -7.89 -11.18
C TYR A 58 -5.69 -8.23 -10.66
N VAL A 59 -5.76 -9.03 -9.61
CA VAL A 59 -7.02 -9.39 -8.95
C VAL A 59 -6.95 -8.92 -7.51
N ILE A 60 -7.94 -8.13 -7.10
CA ILE A 60 -8.10 -7.66 -5.71
C ILE A 60 -9.16 -8.53 -5.05
N LEU A 61 -8.83 -9.09 -3.89
CA LEU A 61 -9.69 -10.02 -3.15
C LEU A 61 -9.42 -9.90 -1.66
N PRO A 62 -10.33 -10.37 -0.79
CA PRO A 62 -10.06 -10.45 0.65
C PRO A 62 -8.78 -11.24 0.94
N SER A 63 -7.97 -10.81 1.91
CA SER A 63 -6.68 -11.41 2.21
C SER A 63 -6.78 -12.89 2.60
N ASN A 64 -7.90 -13.31 3.19
CA ASN A 64 -8.17 -14.73 3.50
C ASN A 64 -8.43 -15.61 2.27
N GLN A 65 -8.71 -15.01 1.11
CA GLN A 65 -8.89 -15.69 -0.18
C GLN A 65 -7.65 -15.59 -1.07
N ALA A 66 -6.65 -14.79 -0.67
CA ALA A 66 -5.38 -14.69 -1.37
C ALA A 66 -4.56 -15.98 -1.13
N VAL A 67 -4.62 -16.90 -2.10
CA VAL A 67 -3.93 -18.20 -2.02
C VAL A 67 -2.42 -17.99 -1.82
N ALA A 68 -1.87 -18.65 -0.79
CA ALA A 68 -0.52 -18.51 -0.24
C ALA A 68 0.68 -18.73 -1.20
N GLY A 69 0.45 -18.97 -2.49
CA GLY A 69 1.49 -19.12 -3.51
C GLY A 69 1.82 -17.85 -4.30
N LYS A 70 1.07 -16.75 -4.09
CA LYS A 70 1.25 -15.47 -4.82
C LYS A 70 1.21 -14.24 -3.92
N LEU A 71 1.48 -14.42 -2.64
CA LEU A 71 1.61 -13.29 -1.72
C LEU A 71 2.93 -12.61 -2.02
N VAL A 72 2.86 -11.37 -2.49
CA VAL A 72 4.02 -10.48 -2.51
C VAL A 72 4.48 -10.35 -1.06
N PRO A 73 5.78 -10.44 -0.74
CA PRO A 73 6.23 -10.32 0.65
C PRO A 73 5.76 -8.98 1.23
N GLU A 74 4.78 -9.04 2.13
CA GLU A 74 4.31 -7.89 2.89
C GLU A 74 5.28 -7.63 4.04
N MET A 75 5.77 -6.39 4.14
CA MET A 75 6.32 -5.90 5.40
C MET A 75 5.11 -5.52 6.28
N PRO A 76 4.89 -6.17 7.44
CA PRO A 76 3.85 -5.75 8.35
C PRO A 76 4.16 -4.33 8.85
N VAL A 77 3.36 -3.35 8.43
CA VAL A 77 3.42 -1.98 8.93
C VAL A 77 2.29 -1.82 9.95
N ALA A 78 2.63 -1.47 11.18
CA ALA A 78 1.64 -1.24 12.23
C ALA A 78 0.70 -0.07 11.82
N GLN A 79 -0.60 -0.28 11.96
CA GLN A 79 -1.59 0.76 11.71
C GLN A 79 -1.43 1.88 12.76
N PRO A 80 -1.43 3.17 12.36
CA PRO A 80 -1.40 4.28 13.31
C PRO A 80 -2.59 4.21 14.26
N SER A 81 -2.41 4.62 15.52
CA SER A 81 -3.55 4.78 16.42
C SER A 81 -4.50 5.86 15.91
N ALA A 82 -5.74 5.84 16.40
CA ALA A 82 -6.72 6.89 16.13
C ALA A 82 -6.12 8.28 16.40
N GLY A 83 -6.26 9.20 15.44
CA GLY A 83 -5.70 10.55 15.50
C GLY A 83 -4.26 10.70 14.96
N MET A 84 -3.60 9.61 14.55
CA MET A 84 -2.28 9.62 13.91
C MET A 84 -2.37 9.28 12.41
N SER A 85 -1.40 9.76 11.62
CA SER A 85 -1.32 9.48 10.18
C SER A 85 -0.03 8.74 9.82
N ALA A 86 -0.13 7.65 9.05
CA ALA A 86 1.03 6.99 8.45
C ALA A 86 1.50 7.77 7.21
N ARG A 87 2.81 7.97 7.07
CA ARG A 87 3.40 8.55 5.86
C ARG A 87 4.64 7.76 5.44
N LEU A 88 4.64 7.30 4.18
CA LEU A 88 5.77 6.60 3.58
C LEU A 88 6.76 7.60 2.97
N PHE A 89 8.05 7.46 3.28
CA PHE A 89 9.13 8.25 2.69
C PHE A 89 10.13 7.34 1.99
N PRO A 90 10.25 7.39 0.64
CA PRO A 90 11.26 6.61 -0.06
C PRO A 90 12.66 7.21 0.17
N LEU A 91 13.59 6.38 0.66
CA LEU A 91 14.98 6.76 0.89
C LEU A 91 15.84 6.43 -0.33
N ARG A 92 16.71 7.38 -0.73
CA ARG A 92 17.58 7.22 -1.91
C ARG A 92 19.06 7.09 -1.59
N TYR A 93 19.51 7.76 -0.52
CA TYR A 93 20.93 7.92 -0.22
C TYR A 93 21.31 7.47 1.20
N ILE A 94 20.33 7.09 2.02
CA ILE A 94 20.51 6.73 3.42
C ILE A 94 19.72 5.46 3.72
N SER A 95 20.27 4.58 4.55
CA SER A 95 19.56 3.39 5.00
C SER A 95 18.42 3.77 5.96
N ALA A 96 17.40 2.91 6.06
CA ALA A 96 16.29 3.12 6.99
C ALA A 96 16.78 3.27 8.44
N THR A 97 17.77 2.48 8.85
CA THR A 97 18.32 2.49 10.21
C THR A 97 19.04 3.80 10.54
N GLU A 98 19.80 4.36 9.60
CA GLU A 98 20.45 5.66 9.82
C GLU A 98 19.43 6.80 9.80
N MET A 99 18.44 6.74 8.91
CA MET A 99 17.35 7.72 8.89
C MET A 99 16.54 7.73 10.20
N GLN A 100 16.30 6.55 10.79
CA GLN A 100 15.62 6.44 12.09
C GLN A 100 16.36 7.21 13.19
N LYS A 101 17.69 7.13 13.24
CA LYS A 101 18.50 7.85 14.23
C LYS A 101 18.33 9.37 14.08
N LEU A 102 18.27 9.85 12.83
CA LEU A 102 18.09 11.27 12.53
C LEU A 102 16.69 11.79 12.89
N LEU A 103 15.67 10.95 12.74
CA LEU A 103 14.28 11.31 13.05
C LEU A 103 13.92 11.20 14.53
N LYS A 104 14.67 10.40 15.30
CA LYS A 104 14.44 10.16 16.73
C LYS A 104 14.22 11.44 17.57
N PRO A 105 15.01 12.52 17.46
CA PRO A 105 14.79 13.74 18.26
C PRO A 105 13.53 14.54 17.87
N PHE A 106 12.91 14.24 16.73
CA PHE A 106 11.71 14.93 16.25
C PHE A 106 10.43 14.13 16.49
N ALA A 107 10.54 12.83 16.79
CA ALA A 107 9.42 12.03 17.25
C ALA A 107 9.10 12.45 18.69
N ARG A 108 7.93 13.07 18.89
CA ARG A 108 7.41 13.31 20.25
C ARG A 108 6.96 11.97 20.83
N GLU A 109 7.30 11.72 22.09
CA GLU A 109 6.87 10.54 22.84
C GLU A 109 5.35 10.38 22.85
#